data_AF-A0A2P2NG54-F1
#
_entry.id   AF-A0A2P2NG54-F1
#
_cell.length_a   1.000
_cell.length_b   1.000
_cell.length_c   1.000
_cell.angle_alpha   90.00
_cell.angle_beta   90.00
_cell.angle_gamma   90.00
#
_symmetry.space_group_name_H-M   'P 1'
#
loop_
_entity.id
_entity.type
_entity.pdbx_description
1 polymer ?
#
loop_
_entity_poly.entity_id
_entity_poly.type
_entity_poly.pdbx_seq_one_letter_code
_entity_poly.pdbx_strand_id
1 'polypeptide(L)' 'MKAAVYFNKIQCFCFEEQRLLPGEQIDMPVFFYIDPEFEADPRMDGINNIILSYTFFKVSDQ' A
#
# COMPACT_ATOMS: atom_id res chain seq x y z
N MET A 1 13.39 -6.40 2.67
CA MET A 1 12.42 -5.95 1.65
C MET A 1 13.12 -5.91 0.30
N LYS A 2 13.07 -6.99 -0.49
CA LYS A 2 13.75 -7.06 -1.80
C LYS A 2 12.89 -6.50 -2.93
N ALA A 3 11.62 -6.91 -2.97
CA ALA A 3 10.64 -6.49 -3.99
C ALA A 3 10.08 -5.07 -3.80
N ALA A 4 10.30 -4.44 -2.65
CA ALA A 4 9.67 -3.16 -2.32
C ALA A 4 10.12 -2.02 -3.25
N VAL A 5 11.31 -2.11 -3.83
CA VAL A 5 11.81 -1.12 -4.80
C VAL A 5 11.06 -1.14 -6.12
N TYR A 6 10.41 -2.26 -6.44
CA TYR A 6 9.57 -2.41 -7.64
C TYR A 6 8.10 -2.12 -7.34
N PHE A 7 7.71 -2.00 -6.07
CA PHE A 7 6.35 -1.70 -5.68
C PHE A 7 6.13 -0.19 -5.70
N ASN A 8 5.32 0.27 -6.64
CA ASN A 8 4.98 1.68 -6.77
C ASN A 8 3.54 1.90 -6.32
N LYS A 9 3.38 2.64 -5.21
CA LYS A 9 2.08 3.06 -4.71
C LYS A 9 1.63 4.30 -5.49
N ILE A 10 0.63 4.16 -6.36
CA ILE A 10 0.13 5.27 -7.18
C ILE A 10 -0.72 6.22 -6.34
N GLN A 11 -1.60 5.67 -5.50
CA GLN A 11 -2.50 6.46 -4.67
C GLN A 11 -2.32 6.11 -3.21
N CYS A 12 -1.90 7.10 -2.43
CA CYS A 12 -1.61 6.95 -1.02
C CYS A 12 -2.77 7.52 -0.19
N PHE A 13 -3.58 6.64 0.42
CA PHE A 13 -4.52 7.01 1.50
C PHE A 13 -3.86 7.71 2.70
N CYS A 14 -2.53 7.76 2.75
CA CYS A 14 -1.78 8.14 3.94
C CYS A 14 -1.79 9.66 4.23
N PHE A 15 -2.43 10.50 3.40
CA PHE A 15 -2.30 11.95 3.54
C PHE A 15 -3.60 12.75 3.64
N GLU A 16 -4.76 12.10 3.57
CA GLU A 16 -6.01 12.78 3.90
C GLU A 16 -6.62 12.15 5.13
N GLU A 17 -6.70 12.95 6.21
CA GLU A 17 -7.44 12.59 7.41
C GLU A 17 -8.90 12.33 7.02
N GLN A 18 -9.31 11.07 7.06
CA GLN A 18 -10.69 10.68 6.82
C GLN A 18 -11.41 10.64 8.17
N ARG A 19 -12.29 11.60 8.41
CA ARG A 19 -13.17 11.58 9.58
C ARG A 19 -14.32 10.61 9.32
N LEU A 20 -14.46 9.60 10.18
CA LEU A 20 -15.57 8.64 10.16
C LEU A 20 -16.54 8.95 11.28
N LEU A 21 -17.81 9.14 10.93
CA LEU A 21 -18.91 9.26 11.89
C LEU A 21 -19.40 7.87 12.35
N PRO A 22 -20.14 7.78 13.47
CA PRO A 22 -20.71 6.53 13.92
C PRO A 22 -21.61 5.88 12.86
N GLY A 23 -21.27 4.66 12.45
CA GLY A 23 -22.01 3.89 11.44
C GLY A 23 -21.66 4.22 9.99
N GLU A 24 -20.72 5.15 9.74
CA GLU A 24 -20.26 5.48 8.41
C GLU A 24 -19.32 4.41 7.85
N GLN A 25 -19.43 4.17 6.53
CA GLN A 25 -18.57 3.27 5.78
C GLN A 25 -17.90 4.07 4.66
N ILE A 26 -16.62 3.80 4.43
CA ILE A 26 -15.86 4.43 3.34
C ILE A 26 -15.14 3.37 2.51
N ASP A 27 -15.05 3.61 1.21
CA ASP A 27 -14.23 2.82 0.31
C ASP A 27 -12.82 3.42 0.22
N MET A 28 -11.82 2.60 0.53
CA MET A 28 -10.40 2.96 0.43
C MET A 28 -9.68 2.09 -0.62
N PRO A 29 -9.90 2.33 -1.92
CA PRO A 29 -9.28 1.55 -3.01
C PRO A 29 -7.77 1.77 -3.17
N VAL A 30 -6.94 0.75 -2.90
CA VAL A 30 -5.47 0.87 -3.07
C VAL A 30 -5.07 0.71 -4.53
N PHE A 31 -4.53 1.76 -5.13
CA PHE A 31 -3.94 1.72 -6.47
C PHE A 31 -2.43 1.58 -6.40
N PHE A 32 -1.91 0.51 -6.99
CA PHE A 32 -0.49 0.22 -7.07
C PHE A 32 -0.16 -0.44 -8.41
N TYR A 33 1.12 -0.42 -8.77
CA TYR A 33 1.67 -1.26 -9.83
C TYR A 33 3.01 -1.85 -9.39
N ILE A 34 3.39 -2.95 -10.02
CA ILE A 34 4.71 -3.54 -9.89
C ILE A 34 5.49 -3.14 -11.14
N ASP A 35 6.66 -2.56 -10.95
CA ASP A 35 7.55 -2.21 -12.04
C ASP A 35 7.97 -3.49 -12.81
N PRO A 36 7.78 -3.53 -14.14
CA PRO A 36 8.17 -4.67 -14.98
C PRO A 36 9.65 -5.08 -14.84
N GLU A 37 10.54 -4.18 -14.44
CA GLU A 37 11.94 -4.52 -14.14
C GLU A 37 12.09 -5.60 -13.06
N PHE A 38 11.04 -5.84 -12.26
CA PHE A 38 10.97 -6.94 -11.31
C PHE A 38 11.24 -8.31 -11.97
N GLU A 39 10.71 -8.54 -13.18
CA GLU A 39 10.87 -9.81 -13.89
C GLU A 39 12.27 -9.99 -14.49
N ALA A 40 12.98 -8.89 -14.73
CA ALA A 40 14.31 -8.90 -15.34
C ALA A 40 15.44 -9.00 -14.31
N ASP A 41 15.14 -8.84 -13.01
CA ASP A 41 16.15 -8.89 -11.95
C ASP A 41 16.31 -10.30 -11.36
N PRO A 42 17.49 -10.96 -11.55
CA PRO A 42 17.75 -12.28 -10.99
C PRO A 42 17.66 -12.33 -9.46
N ARG A 43 17.74 -11.19 -8.76
CA ARG A 43 17.57 -11.12 -7.31
C ARG A 43 16.12 -11.36 -6.87
N MET A 44 15.16 -11.23 -7.79
CA MET A 44 13.74 -11.45 -7.57
C MET A 44 13.29 -12.88 -7.92
N ASP A 45 14.19 -13.72 -8.45
CA ASP A 45 13.91 -15.13 -8.75
C ASP A 45 13.34 -15.86 -7.52
N GLY A 46 12.19 -16.51 -7.70
CA GLY A 46 11.48 -17.26 -6.67
C GLY A 46 10.61 -16.42 -5.73
N ILE A 47 10.52 -15.09 -5.92
CA ILE A 47 9.57 -14.24 -5.19
C ILE A 47 8.22 -14.27 -5.91
N ASN A 48 7.27 -15.04 -5.37
CA ASN A 48 5.92 -15.16 -5.91
C ASN A 48 4.86 -14.39 -5.12
N ASN A 49 5.22 -13.87 -3.94
CA ASN A 49 4.28 -13.22 -3.02
C ASN A 49 4.81 -11.85 -2.60
N ILE A 50 3.98 -10.82 -2.78
CA ILE A 50 4.19 -9.48 -2.24
C ILE A 50 3.08 -9.23 -1.22
N ILE A 51 3.46 -8.99 0.04
CA ILE A 51 2.52 -8.77 1.14
C ILE A 51 2.60 -7.31 1.54
N LEU A 52 1.44 -6.65 1.58
CA LEU A 52 1.30 -5.26 1.97
C LEU A 52 0.57 -5.18 3.31
N SER A 53 1.31 -4.80 4.35
CA SER A 53 0.76 -4.66 5.70
C SER A 53 0.48 -3.19 5.99
N TYR A 54 -0.78 -2.87 6.30
CA TYR A 54 -1.21 -1.54 6.77
C TYR A 54 -1.78 -1.62 8.17
N THR A 55 -1.43 -0.62 8.98
CA THR A 55 -2.02 -0.42 10.31
C THR A 55 -2.67 0.95 10.33
N PHE A 56 -3.96 0.98 10.64
CA PHE A 56 -4.67 2.23 10.88
C PHE A 56 -4.43 2.66 12.31
N PHE A 57 -3.93 3.89 12.49
CA PHE A 57 -3.75 4.49 13.80
C PHE A 57 -4.84 5.55 13.99
N LYS A 58 -5.46 5.54 15.17
CA LYS A 58 -6.35 6.62 15.57
C LYS A 58 -5.52 7.88 15.81
N VAL A 59 -5.83 8.96 15.11
CA VAL A 59 -5.30 10.28 15.44
C VAL A 59 -6.19 10.85 16.54
N SER A 60 -5.58 11.33 17.63
CA SER A 60 -6.31 12.05 18.68
C SER A 60 -6.78 13.39 18.14
N ASP A 61 -8.09 13.67 18.27
CA ASP A 61 -8.67 14.99 18.03
C ASP A 61 -7.88 16.02 18.87
N GLN A 62 -7.21 16.98 18.23
CA GLN A 62 -6.74 18.17 18.94
C GLN A 62 -7.90 19.13 19.18
#